data_AF-A0A1V9ZVA4-F1
#
_entry.id   AF-A0A1V9ZVA4-F1
#
_cell.length_a   1.000
_cell.length_b   1.000
_cell.length_c   1.000
_cell.angle_alpha   90.00
_cell.angle_beta   90.00
_cell.angle_gamma   90.00
#
_symmetry.space_group_name_H-M   'P 1'
#
loop_
_entity.id
_entity.type
_entity.pdbx_description
1 polymer ?
#
loop_
_entity_poly.entity_id
_entity_poly.type
_entity_poly.pdbx_seq_one_letter_code
_entity_poly.pdbx_strand_id
1 'polypeptide(L)'
;MTSAVFGPEWFERMRHPSAHSLPRNKVPFDRKTFVEEVKAAVQDTDQHHDAGFVWEYKRRRDFASSVIAAYESFTDEQKLEMLLALALDLGSQDMSLLVRSLPSLLRAHLVFQVLAAALGFNPPTDLDTYKHVKHGLVPVPEHFCILLGSVPNGYAFLLGVRSDLSMCLKKYHRILPNHEVRALTYFDILLRDLFATQSGVHFRSIDLTPENAETIAVVLQKERVHVMRSWADLRQRLDGPNRRCYGMFHSNLSHQPLVFLETYVTKELCSNIESILNPAQSQIEVPLTNPTHAIFYSISNTHHGLRGLNLASHLLFLTITRISKQYPSIHTFATLSPVPTFKQWFVYQITMNPIKQNHQLSWFTAENLQVLTEVFGVNALAASKWLRKQLDTNEWRSKPHAELFEELAKDVLTRLALNYILFEREPIPVGEDDGPSSHRIVDPVANFHLQNGAQVERLNFAADLSPRGLEQSYGLMINYKYTIKSVDVTSMSYKRNSTVALSPCLLSILWPQPNPIFEAIQAPKAPPILVLAKQFAKGDVILTRGRNPHAIYFLCKGRVQVASAPMCTLEQGSMFGHQEIQNREPVRYTIRALSRCHVLFVRQADMMLLQQSTMNARL
;
A
#
# COMPACT_ATOMS: atom_id res chain seq x y z
N MET A 1 -17.07 -6.58 -43.40
CA MET A 1 -15.84 -5.78 -43.55
C MET A 1 -15.70 -4.82 -42.37
N THR A 2 -15.51 -5.37 -41.17
CA THR A 2 -15.28 -4.62 -39.93
C THR A 2 -13.78 -4.64 -39.64
N SER A 3 -13.03 -3.72 -40.27
CA SER A 3 -11.62 -3.53 -39.94
C SER A 3 -11.52 -3.16 -38.46
N ALA A 4 -10.75 -3.95 -37.72
CA ALA A 4 -10.70 -4.01 -36.27
C ALA A 4 -10.52 -2.64 -35.60
N VAL A 5 -11.39 -2.34 -34.62
CA VAL A 5 -11.25 -1.18 -33.71
C VAL A 5 -9.88 -1.18 -33.03
N PHE A 6 -9.29 -2.37 -32.85
CA PHE A 6 -7.99 -2.55 -32.24
C PHE A 6 -6.92 -3.05 -33.22
N GLY A 7 -5.69 -2.60 -33.01
CA GLY A 7 -4.52 -3.00 -33.77
C GLY A 7 -3.29 -2.18 -33.39
N PRO A 8 -2.14 -2.41 -34.06
CA PRO A 8 -0.91 -1.66 -33.82
C PRO A 8 -1.06 -0.14 -33.94
N GLU A 9 -1.81 0.33 -34.94
CA GLU A 9 -2.08 1.76 -35.14
C GLU A 9 -2.92 2.36 -34.00
N TRP A 10 -3.96 1.64 -33.56
CA TRP A 10 -4.78 2.04 -32.42
C TRP A 10 -3.94 2.14 -31.14
N PHE A 11 -3.05 1.15 -30.93
CA PHE A 11 -2.17 1.10 -29.76
C PHE A 11 -1.24 2.31 -29.71
N GLU A 12 -0.55 2.63 -30.81
CA GLU A 12 0.37 3.78 -30.85
C GLU A 12 -0.38 5.11 -30.64
N ARG A 13 -1.57 5.26 -31.23
CA ARG A 13 -2.42 6.44 -31.03
C ARG A 13 -2.84 6.63 -29.57
N MET A 14 -3.21 5.55 -28.87
CA MET A 14 -3.69 5.63 -27.49
C MET A 14 -2.56 5.70 -26.45
N ARG A 15 -1.38 5.17 -26.79
CA ARG A 15 -0.17 5.22 -25.94
C ARG A 15 0.33 6.64 -25.75
N HIS A 16 0.26 7.45 -26.80
CA HIS A 16 0.67 8.85 -26.81
C HIS A 16 -0.53 9.73 -27.18
N PRO A 17 -1.47 10.00 -26.26
CA PRO A 17 -2.53 10.95 -26.54
C PRO A 17 -1.88 12.29 -26.89
N SER A 18 -2.16 12.79 -28.09
CA SER A 18 -1.69 14.10 -28.55
C SER A 18 -2.04 15.13 -27.48
N ALA A 19 -1.02 15.71 -26.85
CA ALA A 19 -1.17 16.76 -25.86
C ALA A 19 -1.67 18.02 -26.54
N HIS A 20 -2.97 18.09 -26.85
CA HIS A 20 -3.64 19.34 -27.16
C HIS A 20 -3.85 20.09 -25.85
N SER A 21 -2.79 20.73 -25.37
CA SER A 21 -2.95 21.80 -24.39
C SER A 21 -3.65 22.94 -25.11
N LEU A 22 -4.96 23.06 -24.91
CA LEU A 22 -5.68 24.29 -25.26
C LEU A 22 -4.93 25.47 -24.62
N PRO A 23 -4.71 26.59 -25.34
CA PRO A 23 -4.06 27.76 -24.77
C PRO A 23 -4.84 28.18 -23.53
N ARG A 24 -4.15 28.15 -22.37
CA ARG A 24 -4.74 28.55 -21.10
C ARG A 24 -5.00 30.05 -21.13
N ASN A 25 -6.22 30.44 -21.44
CA ASN A 25 -6.67 31.80 -21.17
C ASN A 25 -6.68 31.99 -19.65
N LYS A 26 -6.02 33.06 -19.16
CA LYS A 26 -6.07 33.43 -17.75
C LYS A 26 -7.50 33.87 -17.42
N VAL A 27 -8.30 32.96 -16.88
CA VAL A 27 -9.59 33.31 -16.29
C VAL A 27 -9.30 33.94 -14.93
N PRO A 28 -9.75 35.17 -14.65
CA PRO A 28 -9.60 35.77 -13.32
C PRO A 28 -10.42 34.95 -12.32
N PHE A 29 -9.85 34.71 -11.13
CA PHE A 29 -10.53 34.02 -10.03
C PHE A 29 -10.54 34.95 -8.81
N ASP A 30 -11.73 35.29 -8.32
CA ASP A 30 -11.91 36.02 -7.06
C ASP A 30 -12.48 35.09 -5.99
N ARG A 31 -11.74 34.97 -4.89
CA ARG A 31 -12.07 34.05 -3.79
C ARG A 31 -13.37 34.44 -3.08
N LYS A 32 -13.64 35.74 -2.90
CA LYS A 32 -14.84 36.22 -2.18
C LYS A 32 -16.10 35.98 -2.99
N THR A 33 -16.09 36.37 -4.26
CA THR A 33 -17.21 36.11 -5.18
C THR A 33 -17.50 34.61 -5.27
N PHE A 34 -16.47 33.77 -5.39
CA PHE A 34 -16.66 32.31 -5.42
C PHE A 34 -17.33 31.78 -4.14
N VAL A 35 -16.94 32.24 -2.96
CA VAL A 35 -17.56 31.84 -1.68
C VAL A 35 -19.05 32.23 -1.62
N GLU A 36 -19.40 33.43 -2.11
CA GLU A 36 -20.79 33.90 -2.17
C GLU A 36 -21.63 33.08 -3.15
N GLU A 37 -21.09 32.79 -4.34
CA GLU A 37 -21.75 31.98 -5.36
C GLU A 37 -21.98 30.53 -4.89
N VAL A 38 -21.01 29.92 -4.21
CA VAL A 38 -21.17 28.58 -3.63
C VAL A 38 -22.23 28.57 -2.54
N LYS A 39 -22.26 29.57 -1.65
CA LYS A 39 -23.32 29.69 -0.63
C LYS A 39 -24.70 29.82 -1.28
N ALA A 40 -24.83 30.65 -2.31
CA ALA A 40 -26.08 30.82 -3.05
C ALA A 40 -26.52 29.54 -3.76
N ALA A 41 -25.58 28.75 -4.31
CA ALA A 41 -25.89 27.49 -4.99
C ALA A 41 -26.29 26.35 -4.03
N VAL A 42 -25.81 26.38 -2.77
CA VAL A 42 -26.09 25.33 -1.78
C VAL A 42 -27.31 25.64 -0.91
N GLN A 43 -27.64 26.91 -0.69
CA GLN A 43 -28.78 27.32 0.14
C GLN A 43 -30.08 26.69 -0.38
N ASP A 44 -30.72 25.86 0.45
CA ASP A 44 -31.99 25.24 0.10
C ASP A 44 -33.09 26.30 0.11
N THR A 45 -33.79 26.44 -1.01
CA THR A 45 -35.03 27.22 -1.06
C THR A 45 -36.13 26.18 -0.95
N ASP A 46 -36.70 26.01 0.25
CA ASP A 46 -37.75 25.03 0.64
C ASP A 46 -39.05 25.06 -0.21
N GLN A 47 -39.05 25.69 -1.38
CA GLN A 47 -40.18 25.81 -2.30
C GLN A 47 -40.12 24.70 -3.37
N HIS A 48 -40.24 23.44 -2.93
CA HIS A 48 -40.23 22.26 -3.82
C HIS A 48 -41.50 22.09 -4.69
N HIS A 49 -42.43 23.05 -4.68
CA HIS A 49 -43.74 22.94 -5.33
C HIS A 49 -44.04 24.02 -6.38
N ASP A 50 -43.04 24.83 -6.76
CA ASP A 50 -43.24 25.94 -7.69
C ASP A 50 -42.44 25.76 -9.01
N ALA A 51 -42.88 26.40 -10.10
CA ALA A 51 -42.20 26.37 -11.39
C ALA A 51 -40.75 26.91 -11.31
N GLY A 52 -40.45 27.71 -10.28
CA GLY A 52 -39.11 28.19 -9.94
C GLY A 52 -38.12 27.09 -9.51
N PHE A 53 -38.60 25.94 -9.01
CA PHE A 53 -37.73 24.84 -8.57
C PHE A 53 -36.86 24.27 -9.71
N VAL A 54 -37.46 24.08 -10.89
CA VAL A 54 -36.74 23.55 -12.07
C VAL A 54 -35.68 24.55 -12.56
N TRP A 55 -36.01 25.84 -12.54
CA TRP A 55 -35.09 26.91 -12.93
C TRP A 55 -33.91 27.00 -11.97
N GLU A 56 -34.16 26.95 -10.66
CA GLU A 56 -33.13 27.02 -9.64
C GLU A 56 -32.23 25.77 -9.63
N TYR A 57 -32.81 24.58 -9.84
CA TYR A 57 -32.03 23.34 -10.04
C TYR A 57 -31.11 23.42 -11.27
N LYS A 58 -31.63 23.94 -12.39
CA LYS A 58 -30.84 24.17 -13.61
C LYS A 58 -29.70 25.17 -13.34
N ARG A 59 -29.99 26.31 -12.71
CA ARG A 59 -28.99 27.33 -12.36
C ARG A 59 -27.84 26.75 -11.53
N ARG A 60 -28.14 25.93 -10.52
CA ARG A 60 -27.12 25.27 -9.68
C ARG A 60 -26.24 24.32 -10.47
N ARG A 61 -26.82 23.54 -11.40
CA ARG A 61 -26.07 22.63 -12.28
C ARG A 61 -25.22 23.37 -13.31
N ASP A 62 -25.74 24.47 -13.87
CA ASP A 62 -25.02 25.33 -14.80
C ASP A 62 -23.82 25.98 -14.10
N PHE A 63 -24.01 26.46 -12.85
CA PHE A 63 -22.91 26.95 -12.01
C PHE A 63 -21.86 25.87 -11.74
N ALA A 64 -22.26 24.68 -11.31
CA ALA A 64 -21.34 23.56 -11.08
C ALA A 64 -20.55 23.19 -12.34
N SER A 65 -21.20 23.17 -13.51
CA SER A 65 -20.56 22.89 -14.80
C SER A 65 -19.57 24.00 -15.21
N SER A 66 -19.93 25.26 -14.94
CA SER A 66 -19.05 26.43 -15.13
C SER A 66 -17.78 26.33 -14.27
N VAL A 67 -17.91 25.95 -13.00
CA VAL A 67 -16.76 25.78 -12.10
C VAL A 67 -15.81 24.69 -12.61
N ILE A 68 -16.35 23.55 -13.07
CA ILE A 68 -15.54 22.46 -13.65
C ILE A 68 -14.76 22.96 -14.87
N ALA A 69 -15.42 23.65 -15.79
CA ALA A 69 -14.79 24.18 -17.00
C ALA A 69 -13.72 25.24 -16.69
N ALA A 70 -13.98 26.13 -15.73
CA ALA A 70 -13.02 27.17 -15.34
C ALA A 70 -11.77 26.58 -14.69
N TYR A 71 -11.91 25.56 -13.84
CA TYR A 71 -10.80 24.98 -13.08
C TYR A 71 -9.67 24.40 -13.94
N GLU A 72 -9.98 23.88 -15.15
CA GLU A 72 -8.96 23.37 -16.08
C GLU A 72 -7.97 24.47 -16.51
N SER A 73 -8.40 25.72 -16.51
CA SER A 73 -7.57 26.89 -16.86
C SER A 73 -6.79 27.48 -15.69
N PHE A 74 -7.07 27.06 -14.45
CA PHE A 74 -6.49 27.66 -13.26
C PHE A 74 -4.99 27.40 -13.13
N THR A 75 -4.28 28.43 -12.67
CA THR A 75 -2.90 28.32 -12.17
C THR A 75 -2.83 27.60 -10.82
N ASP A 76 -1.65 27.12 -10.43
CA ASP A 76 -1.45 26.48 -9.11
C ASP A 76 -1.91 27.38 -7.95
N GLU A 77 -1.67 28.69 -8.06
CA GLU A 77 -2.07 29.69 -7.06
C GLU A 77 -3.59 29.84 -6.99
N GLN A 78 -4.27 29.92 -8.15
CA GLN A 78 -5.74 29.98 -8.20
C GLN A 78 -6.39 28.71 -7.67
N LYS A 79 -5.81 27.53 -7.96
CA LYS A 79 -6.26 26.26 -7.39
C LYS A 79 -6.12 26.28 -5.86
N LEU A 80 -5.00 26.77 -5.33
CA LEU A 80 -4.80 26.93 -3.90
C LEU A 80 -5.86 27.86 -3.28
N GLU A 81 -6.10 29.03 -3.88
CA GLU A 81 -7.13 29.97 -3.38
C GLU A 81 -8.53 29.36 -3.38
N MET A 82 -8.92 28.62 -4.42
CA MET A 82 -10.19 27.92 -4.46
C MET A 82 -10.29 26.83 -3.39
N LEU A 83 -9.21 26.06 -3.18
CA LEU A 83 -9.15 25.04 -2.14
C LEU A 83 -9.22 25.65 -0.73
N LEU A 84 -8.58 26.80 -0.51
CA LEU A 84 -8.67 27.55 0.75
C LEU A 84 -10.07 28.12 0.96
N ALA A 85 -10.73 28.63 -0.08
CA ALA A 85 -12.13 29.04 0.01
C ALA A 85 -13.05 27.90 0.47
N LEU A 86 -12.89 26.71 -0.14
CA LEU A 86 -13.66 25.53 0.24
C LEU A 86 -13.30 25.06 1.66
N ALA A 87 -12.03 24.93 1.99
CA ALA A 87 -11.59 24.34 3.25
C ALA A 87 -11.74 25.29 4.46
N LEU A 88 -11.47 26.58 4.29
CA LEU A 88 -11.52 27.58 5.37
C LEU A 88 -12.83 28.35 5.34
N ASP A 89 -13.07 29.15 4.30
CA ASP A 89 -14.16 30.15 4.32
C ASP A 89 -15.55 29.51 4.32
N LEU A 90 -15.69 28.36 3.66
CA LEU A 90 -16.91 27.57 3.58
C LEU A 90 -16.90 26.40 4.58
N GLY A 91 -15.73 25.87 4.91
CA GLY A 91 -15.54 24.73 5.81
C GLY A 91 -15.69 25.09 7.28
N SER A 92 -15.28 26.30 7.70
CA SER A 92 -15.59 26.82 9.02
C SER A 92 -17.02 27.38 9.01
N GLN A 93 -18.00 26.55 9.33
CA GLN A 93 -19.30 27.10 9.67
C GLN A 93 -19.15 27.92 10.94
N ASP A 94 -19.64 29.16 10.86
CA ASP A 94 -19.69 30.06 11.98
C ASP A 94 -20.58 29.40 13.05
N MET A 95 -19.98 28.80 14.08
CA MET A 95 -20.70 28.15 15.18
C MET A 95 -21.75 29.09 15.80
N SER A 96 -21.58 30.40 15.61
CA SER A 96 -22.58 31.40 15.96
C SER A 96 -23.92 31.23 15.24
N LEU A 97 -23.97 30.76 13.99
CA LEU A 97 -25.22 30.46 13.26
C LEU A 97 -25.94 29.24 13.83
N LEU A 98 -25.20 28.17 14.14
CA LEU A 98 -25.73 26.98 14.83
C LEU A 98 -26.25 27.33 16.23
N VAL A 99 -25.53 28.20 16.95
CA VAL A 99 -25.96 28.73 18.26
C VAL A 99 -27.16 29.67 18.16
N ARG A 100 -27.33 30.38 17.03
CA ARG A 100 -28.47 31.29 16.77
C ARG A 100 -29.73 30.56 16.34
N SER A 101 -29.62 29.45 15.61
CA SER A 101 -30.76 28.61 15.20
C SER A 101 -31.33 27.75 16.34
N LEU A 102 -30.64 27.68 17.48
CA LEU A 102 -31.11 26.97 18.67
C LEU A 102 -32.03 27.88 19.53
N PRO A 103 -33.18 27.41 20.04
CA PRO A 103 -34.06 28.20 20.93
C PRO A 103 -33.35 28.64 22.24
N SER A 104 -33.76 29.76 22.85
CA SER A 104 -33.03 30.55 23.87
C SER A 104 -32.58 29.85 25.17
N LEU A 105 -31.34 30.15 25.57
CA LEU A 105 -30.71 30.16 26.91
C LEU A 105 -30.63 28.88 27.78
N LEU A 106 -31.26 27.76 27.44
CA LEU A 106 -30.88 26.39 27.90
C LEU A 106 -29.70 25.79 27.08
N ARG A 107 -29.03 26.65 26.30
CA ARG A 107 -28.27 26.31 25.10
C ARG A 107 -26.93 25.62 25.33
N ALA A 108 -26.21 25.86 26.41
CA ALA A 108 -24.94 25.13 26.62
C ALA A 108 -25.24 23.66 26.99
N HIS A 109 -26.17 23.43 27.92
CA HIS A 109 -26.48 22.07 28.39
C HIS A 109 -27.17 21.22 27.31
N LEU A 110 -28.09 21.80 26.52
CA LEU A 110 -28.71 21.10 25.41
C LEU A 110 -27.73 20.86 24.25
N VAL A 111 -26.84 21.81 23.93
CA VAL A 111 -25.77 21.58 22.95
C VAL A 111 -24.84 20.49 23.42
N PHE A 112 -24.44 20.46 24.70
CA PHE A 112 -23.64 19.38 25.26
C PHE A 112 -24.38 18.05 25.30
N GLN A 113 -25.69 18.02 25.58
CA GLN A 113 -26.50 16.80 25.57
C GLN A 113 -26.77 16.29 24.14
N VAL A 114 -26.94 17.19 23.16
CA VAL A 114 -27.13 16.83 21.75
C VAL A 114 -25.81 16.47 21.10
N LEU A 115 -24.68 17.12 21.44
CA LEU A 115 -23.34 16.64 21.10
C LEU A 115 -23.07 15.29 21.75
N ALA A 116 -23.39 15.14 23.03
CA ALA A 116 -23.28 13.86 23.74
C ALA A 116 -24.13 12.80 23.02
N ALA A 117 -25.37 13.10 22.63
CA ALA A 117 -26.22 12.18 21.89
C ALA A 117 -25.70 11.89 20.46
N ALA A 118 -25.21 12.90 19.73
CA ALA A 118 -24.60 12.76 18.41
C ALA A 118 -23.30 11.94 18.45
N LEU A 119 -22.58 12.00 19.58
CA LEU A 119 -21.41 11.18 19.88
C LEU A 119 -21.77 9.83 20.55
N GLY A 120 -23.07 9.53 20.74
CA GLY A 120 -23.56 8.25 21.26
C GLY A 120 -23.65 8.10 22.79
N PHE A 121 -23.48 9.18 23.55
CA PHE A 121 -23.50 9.19 25.02
C PHE A 121 -24.92 9.34 25.64
N ASN A 122 -25.97 9.68 24.87
CA ASN A 122 -27.37 9.71 25.34
C ASN A 122 -28.39 9.51 24.21
N PRO A 123 -29.58 8.90 24.45
CA PRO A 123 -30.65 8.86 23.45
C PRO A 123 -31.22 10.28 23.20
N PRO A 124 -31.49 10.68 21.94
CA PRO A 124 -32.03 12.00 21.65
C PRO A 124 -33.46 12.12 22.21
N THR A 125 -33.70 13.12 23.06
CA THR A 125 -35.02 13.43 23.63
C THR A 125 -35.97 14.10 22.62
N ASP A 126 -35.42 14.74 21.59
CA ASP A 126 -36.16 15.31 20.45
C ASP A 126 -35.45 15.01 19.13
N LEU A 127 -36.12 14.25 18.27
CA LEU A 127 -35.60 13.80 16.98
C LEU A 127 -35.44 14.98 16.00
N ASP A 128 -36.28 16.01 16.08
CA ASP A 128 -36.22 17.12 15.14
C ASP A 128 -35.09 18.07 15.50
N THR A 129 -34.88 18.40 16.78
CA THR A 129 -33.66 19.12 17.21
C THR A 129 -32.39 18.37 16.80
N TYR A 130 -32.37 17.03 16.95
CA TYR A 130 -31.23 16.21 16.51
C TYR A 130 -30.97 16.32 15.01
N LYS A 131 -32.01 16.25 14.16
CA LYS A 131 -31.89 16.44 12.70
C LYS A 131 -31.36 17.82 12.35
N HIS A 132 -31.87 18.88 12.98
CA HIS A 132 -31.43 20.25 12.73
C HIS A 132 -29.97 20.47 13.11
N VAL A 133 -29.53 19.94 14.26
CA VAL A 133 -28.12 20.00 14.66
C VAL A 133 -27.25 19.16 13.72
N LYS A 134 -27.69 17.96 13.35
CA LYS A 134 -26.95 17.13 12.38
C LYS A 134 -26.80 17.84 11.03
N HIS A 135 -27.87 18.40 10.47
CA HIS A 135 -27.82 19.19 9.23
C HIS A 135 -26.94 20.44 9.37
N GLY A 136 -27.03 21.13 10.50
CA GLY A 136 -26.19 22.29 10.80
C GLY A 136 -24.72 21.97 11.09
N LEU A 137 -24.34 20.68 11.20
CA LEU A 137 -22.94 20.25 11.32
C LEU A 137 -22.36 19.78 9.99
N VAL A 138 -23.18 19.59 8.96
CA VAL A 138 -22.69 19.22 7.61
C VAL A 138 -22.04 20.45 6.98
N PRO A 139 -20.73 20.41 6.66
CA PRO A 139 -20.04 21.56 6.09
C PRO A 139 -20.60 21.92 4.71
N VAL A 140 -20.67 23.21 4.39
CA VAL A 140 -21.09 23.69 3.05
C VAL A 140 -20.29 23.04 1.90
N PRO A 141 -18.96 22.81 2.03
CA PRO A 141 -18.20 22.10 1.00
C PRO A 141 -18.71 20.69 0.71
N GLU A 142 -19.30 20.01 1.68
CA GLU A 142 -19.85 18.66 1.48
C GLU A 142 -21.03 18.71 0.49
N HIS A 143 -22.00 19.59 0.74
CA HIS A 143 -23.14 19.80 -0.14
C HIS A 143 -22.73 20.26 -1.53
N PHE A 144 -21.74 21.16 -1.61
CA PHE A 144 -21.23 21.63 -2.89
C PHE A 144 -20.54 20.51 -3.68
N CYS A 145 -19.78 19.64 -3.01
CA CYS A 145 -19.18 18.45 -3.65
C CYS A 145 -20.24 17.46 -4.15
N ILE A 146 -21.35 17.29 -3.41
CA ILE A 146 -22.48 16.47 -3.87
C ILE A 146 -23.12 17.08 -5.14
N LEU A 147 -23.31 18.40 -5.16
CA LEU A 147 -23.81 19.11 -6.34
C LEU A 147 -22.87 18.94 -7.54
N LEU A 148 -21.56 19.11 -7.33
CA LEU A 148 -20.54 18.88 -8.36
C LEU A 148 -20.59 17.43 -8.87
N GLY A 149 -20.78 16.44 -8.00
CA GLY A 149 -20.93 15.05 -8.40
C GLY A 149 -22.17 14.76 -9.25
N SER A 150 -23.21 15.61 -9.20
CA SER A 150 -24.46 15.43 -9.94
C SER A 150 -24.40 15.85 -11.42
N VAL A 151 -23.36 16.62 -11.81
CA VAL A 151 -23.16 17.08 -13.19
C VAL A 151 -22.23 16.15 -13.97
N PRO A 152 -22.29 16.14 -15.32
CA PRO A 152 -21.38 15.35 -16.14
C PRO A 152 -19.91 15.64 -15.80
N ASN A 153 -19.07 14.61 -15.78
CA ASN A 153 -17.65 14.67 -15.40
C ASN A 153 -17.37 15.11 -13.94
N GLY A 154 -18.40 15.32 -13.12
CA GLY A 154 -18.26 15.76 -11.72
C GLY A 154 -17.38 14.87 -10.85
N TYR A 155 -17.53 13.55 -10.95
CA TYR A 155 -16.71 12.60 -10.19
C TYR A 155 -15.23 12.64 -10.61
N ALA A 156 -14.96 12.71 -11.91
CA ALA A 156 -13.60 12.83 -12.43
C ALA A 156 -12.96 14.15 -11.96
N PHE A 157 -13.73 15.23 -11.98
CA PHE A 157 -13.32 16.53 -11.46
C PHE A 157 -12.97 16.49 -9.98
N LEU A 158 -13.84 15.95 -9.11
CA LEU A 158 -13.58 15.85 -7.66
C LEU A 158 -12.33 15.02 -7.34
N LEU A 159 -12.10 13.93 -8.08
CA LEU A 159 -10.87 13.16 -7.98
C LEU A 159 -9.65 14.01 -8.36
N GLY A 160 -9.76 14.83 -9.42
CA GLY A 160 -8.78 15.82 -9.83
C GLY A 160 -8.48 16.85 -8.73
N VAL A 161 -9.51 17.50 -8.20
CA VAL A 161 -9.41 18.45 -7.08
C VAL A 161 -8.69 17.84 -5.89
N ARG A 162 -9.02 16.60 -5.52
CA ARG A 162 -8.36 15.89 -4.42
C ARG A 162 -6.88 15.60 -4.71
N SER A 163 -6.54 15.26 -5.95
CA SER A 163 -5.14 15.10 -6.37
C SER A 163 -4.38 16.42 -6.27
N ASP A 164 -4.98 17.51 -6.74
CA ASP A 164 -4.42 18.86 -6.70
C ASP A 164 -4.25 19.35 -5.26
N LEU A 165 -5.20 19.06 -4.38
CA LEU A 165 -5.12 19.30 -2.93
C LEU A 165 -3.89 18.62 -2.31
N SER A 166 -3.65 17.34 -2.64
CA SER A 166 -2.47 16.61 -2.16
C SER A 166 -1.16 17.22 -2.66
N MET A 167 -1.13 17.70 -3.92
CA MET A 167 0.03 18.39 -4.48
C MET A 167 0.25 19.76 -3.82
N CYS A 168 -0.83 20.52 -3.58
CA CYS A 168 -0.78 21.80 -2.89
C CYS A 168 -0.25 21.65 -1.46
N LEU A 169 -0.76 20.67 -0.70
CA LEU A 169 -0.24 20.38 0.64
C LEU A 169 1.27 20.08 0.59
N LYS A 170 1.73 19.22 -0.32
CA LYS A 170 3.17 18.93 -0.45
C LYS A 170 3.99 20.18 -0.76
N LYS A 171 3.54 21.03 -1.68
CA LYS A 171 4.25 22.23 -2.15
C LYS A 171 4.25 23.35 -1.12
N TYR A 172 3.12 23.62 -0.48
CA TYR A 172 2.90 24.80 0.35
C TYR A 172 2.86 24.53 1.87
N HIS A 173 2.97 23.28 2.36
CA HIS A 173 2.89 22.97 3.81
C HIS A 173 3.88 23.75 4.70
N ARG A 174 5.04 24.17 4.17
CA ARG A 174 6.05 24.94 4.92
C ARG A 174 5.78 26.43 4.96
N ILE A 175 4.92 26.92 4.07
CA ILE A 175 4.65 28.34 3.83
C ILE A 175 3.32 28.72 4.48
N LEU A 176 2.31 27.87 4.37
CA LEU A 176 0.98 28.13 4.91
C LEU A 176 0.97 28.08 6.44
N PRO A 177 0.17 28.93 7.11
CA PRO A 177 -0.10 28.81 8.53
C PRO A 177 -0.67 27.42 8.90
N ASN A 178 -0.33 26.95 10.11
CA ASN A 178 -0.77 25.63 10.59
C ASN A 178 -2.28 25.40 10.54
N HIS A 179 -3.10 26.44 10.75
CA HIS A 179 -4.56 26.32 10.72
C HIS A 179 -5.09 26.07 9.30
N GLU A 180 -4.47 26.66 8.28
CA GLU A 180 -4.84 26.43 6.87
C GLU A 180 -4.46 25.02 6.42
N VAL A 181 -3.25 24.55 6.82
CA VAL A 181 -2.81 23.18 6.56
C VAL A 181 -3.77 22.17 7.18
N ARG A 182 -4.23 22.42 8.41
CA ARG A 182 -5.23 21.58 9.07
C ARG A 182 -6.57 21.59 8.33
N ALA A 183 -7.08 22.75 7.95
CA ALA A 183 -8.33 22.87 7.20
C ALA A 183 -8.29 22.11 5.87
N LEU A 184 -7.21 22.28 5.08
CA LEU A 184 -6.98 21.55 3.83
C LEU A 184 -6.87 20.03 4.07
N THR A 185 -6.26 19.61 5.18
CA THR A 185 -6.18 18.19 5.56
C THR A 185 -7.56 17.62 5.90
N TYR A 186 -8.39 18.36 6.64
CA TYR A 186 -9.78 17.97 6.89
C TYR A 186 -10.60 17.90 5.61
N PHE A 187 -10.37 18.83 4.68
CA PHE A 187 -11.04 18.80 3.38
C PHE A 187 -10.65 17.56 2.54
N ASP A 188 -9.40 17.10 2.60
CA ASP A 188 -9.00 15.82 1.97
C ASP A 188 -9.76 14.62 2.57
N ILE A 189 -9.93 14.60 3.90
CA ILE A 189 -10.70 13.58 4.60
C ILE A 189 -12.16 13.62 4.16
N LEU A 190 -12.77 14.80 4.09
CA LEU A 190 -14.15 14.99 3.62
C LEU A 190 -14.31 14.46 2.19
N LEU A 191 -13.43 14.83 1.26
CA LEU A 191 -13.48 14.35 -0.13
C LEU A 191 -13.30 12.83 -0.22
N ARG A 192 -12.43 12.25 0.61
CA ARG A 192 -12.25 10.80 0.71
C ARG A 192 -13.54 10.13 1.18
N ASP A 193 -14.14 10.62 2.25
CA ASP A 193 -15.29 10.00 2.90
C ASP A 193 -16.55 10.16 2.03
N LEU A 194 -16.71 11.28 1.34
CA LEU A 194 -17.73 11.46 0.30
C LEU A 194 -17.63 10.40 -0.80
N PHE A 195 -16.42 10.16 -1.33
CA PHE A 195 -16.26 9.12 -2.35
C PHE A 195 -16.49 7.71 -1.79
N ALA A 196 -16.10 7.46 -0.53
CA ALA A 196 -16.29 6.15 0.12
C ALA A 196 -17.76 5.84 0.43
N THR A 197 -18.58 6.87 0.69
CA THR A 197 -20.00 6.73 1.03
C THR A 197 -20.91 6.70 -0.20
N GLN A 198 -20.44 7.20 -1.34
CA GLN A 198 -21.15 7.11 -2.61
C GLN A 198 -21.17 5.66 -3.11
N SER A 199 -22.37 5.09 -3.19
CA SER A 199 -22.60 3.74 -3.71
C SER A 199 -22.45 3.70 -5.23
N GLY A 200 -22.23 2.51 -5.79
CA GLY A 200 -22.09 2.32 -7.25
C GLY A 200 -20.74 1.77 -7.69
N VAL A 201 -19.88 1.40 -6.74
CA VAL A 201 -18.65 0.68 -7.05
C VAL A 201 -18.97 -0.79 -7.38
N HIS A 202 -18.55 -1.26 -8.55
CA HIS A 202 -18.82 -2.60 -9.05
C HIS A 202 -17.56 -3.24 -9.65
N PHE A 203 -17.49 -4.57 -9.58
CA PHE A 203 -16.39 -5.39 -10.06
C PHE A 203 -16.69 -5.99 -11.44
N ARG A 204 -15.75 -5.87 -12.39
CA ARG A 204 -15.90 -6.36 -13.77
C ARG A 204 -14.60 -6.94 -14.32
N SER A 205 -14.67 -7.94 -15.21
CA SER A 205 -13.53 -8.34 -16.05
C SER A 205 -13.27 -7.29 -17.14
N ILE A 206 -12.01 -7.15 -17.54
CA ILE A 206 -11.60 -6.28 -18.64
C ILE A 206 -11.09 -7.19 -19.75
N ASP A 207 -12.00 -7.52 -20.67
CA ASP A 207 -11.73 -8.40 -21.80
C ASP A 207 -11.53 -7.56 -23.08
N LEU A 208 -10.81 -8.11 -24.06
CA LEU A 208 -10.50 -7.44 -25.32
C LEU A 208 -11.73 -7.39 -26.26
N THR A 209 -12.72 -6.58 -25.92
CA THR A 209 -13.96 -6.40 -26.68
C THR A 209 -14.09 -4.95 -27.18
N PRO A 210 -14.75 -4.70 -28.33
CA PRO A 210 -14.94 -3.33 -28.85
C PRO A 210 -15.62 -2.38 -27.85
N GLU A 211 -16.53 -2.91 -27.02
CA GLU A 211 -17.23 -2.17 -25.95
C GLU A 211 -16.28 -1.63 -24.88
N ASN A 212 -15.15 -2.32 -24.66
CA ASN A 212 -14.14 -1.93 -23.67
C ASN A 212 -13.07 -0.98 -24.25
N ALA A 213 -13.21 -0.47 -25.48
CA ALA A 213 -12.14 0.30 -26.13
C ALA A 213 -11.62 1.49 -25.30
N GLU A 214 -12.53 2.26 -24.69
CA GLU A 214 -12.16 3.38 -23.81
C GLU A 214 -11.52 2.90 -22.50
N THR A 215 -12.07 1.85 -21.90
CA THR A 215 -11.51 1.19 -20.70
C THR A 215 -10.07 0.72 -20.95
N ILE A 216 -9.84 0.07 -22.09
CA ILE A 216 -8.53 -0.46 -22.48
C ILE A 216 -7.54 0.67 -22.76
N ALA A 217 -8.00 1.78 -23.35
CA ALA A 217 -7.15 2.98 -23.50
C ALA A 217 -6.71 3.52 -22.14
N VAL A 218 -7.61 3.55 -21.14
CA VAL A 218 -7.25 3.94 -19.77
C VAL A 218 -6.27 2.95 -19.15
N VAL A 219 -6.49 1.64 -19.28
CA VAL A 219 -5.58 0.60 -18.78
C VAL A 219 -4.18 0.78 -19.37
N LEU A 220 -4.09 0.95 -20.69
CA LEU A 220 -2.83 1.19 -21.41
C LEU A 220 -2.09 2.43 -20.87
N GLN A 221 -2.81 3.53 -20.66
CA GLN A 221 -2.22 4.81 -20.21
C GLN A 221 -1.89 4.85 -18.71
N LYS A 222 -2.63 4.08 -17.91
CA LYS A 222 -2.55 4.11 -16.44
C LYS A 222 -1.88 2.87 -15.85
N GLU A 223 -1.28 2.01 -16.67
CA GLU A 223 -0.45 0.91 -16.20
C GLU A 223 0.81 1.43 -15.52
N ARG A 224 0.93 1.16 -14.21
CA ARG A 224 1.96 1.75 -13.35
C ARG A 224 3.07 0.79 -13.00
N VAL A 225 2.95 -0.51 -13.19
CA VAL A 225 3.96 -1.50 -12.79
C VAL A 225 4.81 -1.89 -14.00
N HIS A 226 4.20 -2.45 -15.03
CA HIS A 226 4.87 -2.98 -16.21
C HIS A 226 4.30 -2.34 -17.48
N VAL A 227 4.95 -1.28 -17.95
CA VAL A 227 4.54 -0.53 -19.16
C VAL A 227 4.32 -1.48 -20.32
N MET A 228 3.14 -1.41 -20.96
CA MET A 228 2.82 -2.21 -22.13
C MET A 228 3.66 -1.75 -23.33
N ARG A 229 4.43 -2.67 -23.91
CA ARG A 229 5.48 -2.32 -24.88
C ARG A 229 4.97 -2.26 -26.32
N SER A 230 3.96 -3.07 -26.65
CA SER A 230 3.41 -3.23 -27.99
C SER A 230 1.94 -3.65 -27.96
N TRP A 231 1.28 -3.60 -29.11
CA TRP A 231 -0.06 -4.17 -29.29
C TRP A 231 -0.12 -5.67 -28.93
N ALA A 232 0.91 -6.43 -29.28
CA ALA A 232 0.97 -7.86 -28.97
C ALA A 232 1.00 -8.11 -27.44
N ASP A 233 1.76 -7.30 -26.71
CA ASP A 233 1.83 -7.33 -25.23
C ASP A 233 0.46 -7.02 -24.60
N LEU A 234 -0.21 -5.95 -25.05
CA LEU A 234 -1.55 -5.60 -24.57
C LEU A 234 -2.58 -6.71 -24.87
N ARG A 235 -2.60 -7.21 -26.12
CA ARG A 235 -3.50 -8.29 -26.53
C ARG A 235 -3.26 -9.53 -25.70
N GLN A 236 -2.00 -9.90 -25.48
CA GLN A 236 -1.66 -11.05 -24.67
C GLN A 236 -2.21 -10.88 -23.25
N ARG A 237 -1.96 -9.75 -22.57
CA ARG A 237 -2.41 -9.55 -21.19
C ARG A 237 -3.92 -9.64 -21.00
N LEU A 238 -4.70 -9.19 -21.98
CA LEU A 238 -6.17 -9.15 -21.89
C LEU A 238 -6.87 -10.39 -22.44
N ASP A 239 -6.37 -10.96 -23.55
CA ASP A 239 -7.02 -12.07 -24.28
C ASP A 239 -6.19 -13.37 -24.26
N GLY A 240 -5.04 -13.35 -23.59
CA GLY A 240 -4.13 -14.49 -23.52
C GLY A 240 -4.73 -15.69 -22.77
N PRO A 241 -4.46 -16.92 -23.23
CA PRO A 241 -4.87 -18.12 -22.52
C PRO A 241 -4.11 -18.15 -21.19
N ASN A 242 -4.83 -18.22 -20.07
CA ASN A 242 -4.33 -18.12 -18.69
C ASN A 242 -4.14 -16.70 -18.13
N ARG A 243 -4.58 -15.67 -18.86
CA ARG A 243 -4.50 -14.28 -18.40
C ARG A 243 -5.88 -13.72 -18.11
N ARG A 244 -5.95 -12.92 -17.05
CA ARG A 244 -7.19 -12.26 -16.62
C ARG A 244 -6.87 -10.86 -16.15
N CYS A 245 -7.67 -9.89 -16.58
CA CYS A 245 -7.64 -8.53 -16.06
C CYS A 245 -8.98 -8.22 -15.42
N TYR A 246 -8.95 -7.66 -14.20
CA TYR A 246 -10.14 -7.27 -13.46
C TYR A 246 -10.04 -5.80 -13.05
N GLY A 247 -11.17 -5.12 -12.95
CA GLY A 247 -11.23 -3.73 -12.49
C GLY A 247 -12.41 -3.46 -11.58
N MET A 248 -12.27 -2.44 -10.74
CA MET A 248 -13.37 -1.82 -10.01
C MET A 248 -13.77 -0.53 -10.71
N PHE A 249 -15.06 -0.36 -10.95
CA PHE A 249 -15.64 0.77 -11.69
C PHE A 249 -16.67 1.47 -10.80
N HIS A 250 -16.85 2.76 -10.99
CA HIS A 250 -17.96 3.50 -10.39
C HIS A 250 -19.04 3.71 -11.45
N SER A 251 -20.33 3.70 -11.09
CA SER A 251 -21.43 3.90 -12.06
C SER A 251 -21.30 5.20 -12.86
N ASN A 252 -20.81 6.27 -12.24
CA ASN A 252 -20.55 7.56 -12.89
C ASN A 252 -19.18 7.65 -13.60
N LEU A 253 -18.37 6.59 -13.56
CA LEU A 253 -17.06 6.46 -14.23
C LEU A 253 -16.96 5.05 -14.87
N SER A 254 -17.97 4.67 -15.65
CA SER A 254 -18.13 3.32 -16.22
C SER A 254 -16.99 2.89 -17.16
N HIS A 255 -16.38 3.85 -17.85
CA HIS A 255 -15.28 3.64 -18.81
C HIS A 255 -13.89 3.77 -18.16
N GLN A 256 -13.81 4.29 -16.93
CA GLN A 256 -12.54 4.48 -16.22
C GLN A 256 -12.48 3.52 -15.01
N PRO A 257 -11.69 2.44 -15.07
CA PRO A 257 -11.46 1.63 -13.88
C PRO A 257 -10.81 2.50 -12.81
N LEU A 258 -11.31 2.46 -11.58
CA LEU A 258 -10.70 3.15 -10.43
C LEU A 258 -9.36 2.50 -10.07
N VAL A 259 -9.35 1.18 -10.11
CA VAL A 259 -8.19 0.31 -9.95
C VAL A 259 -8.38 -0.91 -10.83
N PHE A 260 -7.30 -1.42 -11.39
CA PHE A 260 -7.28 -2.68 -12.11
C PHE A 260 -6.12 -3.57 -11.68
N LEU A 261 -6.27 -4.86 -11.94
CA LEU A 261 -5.36 -5.91 -11.49
C LEU A 261 -5.22 -6.96 -12.59
N GLU A 262 -3.97 -7.31 -12.89
CA GLU A 262 -3.60 -8.29 -13.91
C GLU A 262 -3.15 -9.59 -13.22
N THR A 263 -3.71 -10.71 -13.68
CA THR A 263 -3.46 -12.05 -13.12
C THR A 263 -2.97 -13.01 -14.19
N TYR A 264 -1.96 -13.79 -13.83
CA TYR A 264 -1.47 -14.92 -14.59
C TYR A 264 -1.74 -16.22 -13.83
N VAL A 265 -2.41 -17.17 -14.48
CA VAL A 265 -2.78 -18.45 -13.88
C VAL A 265 -1.79 -19.53 -14.35
N THR A 266 -1.21 -20.29 -13.43
CA THR A 266 -0.09 -21.21 -13.75
C THR A 266 -0.05 -22.42 -12.81
N LYS A 267 0.90 -23.34 -13.04
CA LYS A 267 1.15 -24.52 -12.21
C LYS A 267 2.27 -24.33 -11.17
N GLU A 268 3.01 -23.23 -11.24
CA GLU A 268 4.17 -22.97 -10.38
C GLU A 268 4.23 -21.52 -9.89
N LEU A 269 5.02 -21.27 -8.85
CA LEU A 269 5.26 -19.92 -8.36
C LEU A 269 6.26 -19.18 -9.26
N CYS A 270 5.81 -18.16 -10.00
CA CYS A 270 6.66 -17.38 -10.90
C CYS A 270 7.74 -16.58 -10.15
N SER A 271 8.97 -16.60 -10.66
CA SER A 271 10.13 -15.86 -10.15
C SER A 271 10.62 -14.74 -11.07
N ASN A 272 10.24 -14.75 -12.35
CA ASN A 272 10.72 -13.80 -13.35
C ASN A 272 9.52 -13.15 -14.06
N ILE A 273 9.56 -11.83 -14.27
CA ILE A 273 8.46 -11.12 -14.92
C ILE A 273 8.52 -11.23 -16.44
N GLU A 274 9.72 -11.35 -17.02
CA GLU A 274 9.89 -11.45 -18.47
C GLU A 274 9.28 -12.75 -18.99
N SER A 275 9.34 -13.85 -18.24
CA SER A 275 8.63 -15.09 -18.59
C SER A 275 7.11 -14.94 -18.63
N ILE A 276 6.56 -13.95 -17.90
CA ILE A 276 5.14 -13.60 -17.96
C ILE A 276 4.89 -12.63 -19.11
N LEU A 277 5.70 -11.59 -19.31
CA LEU A 277 5.40 -10.55 -20.30
C LEU A 277 5.75 -10.95 -21.74
N ASN A 278 6.83 -11.69 -21.92
CA ASN A 278 7.31 -12.17 -23.22
C ASN A 278 7.71 -13.65 -23.09
N PRO A 279 6.73 -14.57 -23.00
CA PRO A 279 7.06 -15.98 -23.11
C PRO A 279 7.81 -16.19 -24.43
N ALA A 280 8.88 -16.99 -24.40
CA ALA A 280 9.67 -17.26 -25.60
C ALA A 280 8.74 -17.64 -26.76
N GLN A 281 8.95 -17.02 -27.93
CA GLN A 281 8.08 -17.12 -29.12
C GLN A 281 7.74 -18.57 -29.55
N SER A 282 8.51 -19.55 -29.06
CA SER A 282 8.35 -20.98 -29.28
C SER A 282 7.32 -21.68 -28.36
N GLN A 283 6.80 -21.03 -27.30
CA GLN A 283 5.77 -21.58 -26.43
C GLN A 283 4.42 -20.92 -26.72
N ILE A 284 3.62 -21.53 -27.60
CA ILE A 284 2.20 -21.18 -27.70
C ILE A 284 1.59 -21.45 -26.32
N GLU A 285 1.17 -20.40 -25.61
CA GLU A 285 0.46 -20.56 -24.34
C GLU A 285 -0.83 -21.34 -24.62
N VAL A 286 -0.94 -22.55 -24.08
CA VAL A 286 -2.17 -23.36 -24.17
C VAL A 286 -2.99 -23.10 -22.91
N PRO A 287 -4.34 -23.01 -23.01
CA PRO A 287 -5.20 -22.94 -21.83
C PRO A 287 -4.91 -24.08 -20.85
N LEU A 288 -4.59 -23.73 -19.61
CA LEU A 288 -4.34 -24.70 -18.55
C LEU A 288 -5.66 -25.27 -18.03
N THR A 289 -5.76 -26.60 -18.02
CA THR A 289 -6.93 -27.32 -17.50
C THR A 289 -6.98 -27.32 -15.97
N ASN A 290 -5.83 -27.53 -15.31
CA ASN A 290 -5.72 -27.61 -13.86
C ASN A 290 -4.57 -26.73 -13.33
N PRO A 291 -4.77 -25.40 -13.28
CA PRO A 291 -3.81 -24.51 -12.64
C PRO A 291 -3.83 -24.66 -11.13
N THR A 292 -2.69 -24.44 -10.49
CA THR A 292 -2.52 -24.55 -9.03
C THR A 292 -2.21 -23.21 -8.37
N HIS A 293 -1.73 -22.24 -9.16
CA HIS A 293 -1.29 -20.92 -8.72
C HIS A 293 -1.99 -19.81 -9.49
N ALA A 294 -2.34 -18.73 -8.78
CA ALA A 294 -2.72 -17.45 -9.38
C ALA A 294 -1.71 -16.39 -8.97
N ILE A 295 -1.07 -15.76 -9.96
CA ILE A 295 0.00 -14.78 -9.80
C ILE A 295 -0.51 -13.39 -10.16
N PHE A 296 -0.60 -12.51 -9.17
CA PHE A 296 -0.93 -11.10 -9.36
C PHE A 296 0.36 -10.32 -9.65
N TYR A 297 0.58 -9.96 -10.91
CA TYR A 297 1.84 -9.35 -11.34
C TYR A 297 1.71 -7.84 -11.59
N SER A 298 0.49 -7.30 -11.70
CA SER A 298 0.25 -5.85 -11.74
C SER A 298 -1.01 -5.47 -10.96
N ILE A 299 -0.91 -4.40 -10.18
CA ILE A 299 -2.03 -3.74 -9.48
C ILE A 299 -1.84 -2.24 -9.63
N SER A 300 -2.74 -1.60 -10.36
CA SER A 300 -2.59 -0.21 -10.81
C SER A 300 -3.80 0.63 -10.41
N ASN A 301 -3.58 1.66 -9.59
CA ASN A 301 -4.57 2.72 -9.36
C ASN A 301 -4.54 3.72 -10.51
N THR A 302 -5.69 4.10 -11.05
CA THR A 302 -5.75 4.98 -12.22
C THR A 302 -5.65 6.46 -11.88
N HIS A 303 -5.98 6.84 -10.63
CA HIS A 303 -5.99 8.22 -10.17
C HIS A 303 -5.37 8.40 -8.78
N HIS A 304 -4.57 9.45 -8.58
CA HIS A 304 -3.95 9.75 -7.28
C HIS A 304 -4.96 10.17 -6.22
N GLY A 305 -6.04 10.85 -6.63
CA GLY A 305 -7.18 11.21 -5.77
C GLY A 305 -7.94 10.01 -5.18
N LEU A 306 -7.63 8.77 -5.56
CA LEU A 306 -8.23 7.56 -4.95
C LEU A 306 -7.42 7.05 -3.74
N ARG A 307 -6.32 7.73 -3.38
CA ARG A 307 -5.46 7.33 -2.25
C ARG A 307 -6.28 7.21 -0.96
N GLY A 308 -6.02 6.16 -0.20
CA GLY A 308 -6.62 5.95 1.13
C GLY A 308 -8.02 5.32 1.12
N LEU A 309 -8.61 5.05 -0.06
CA LEU A 309 -9.91 4.36 -0.18
C LEU A 309 -9.80 2.82 -0.13
N ASN A 310 -8.58 2.28 -0.10
CA ASN A 310 -8.30 0.82 -0.08
C ASN A 310 -8.98 0.02 -1.22
N LEU A 311 -9.31 0.66 -2.35
CA LEU A 311 -9.97 0.00 -3.49
C LEU A 311 -9.13 -1.16 -4.05
N ALA A 312 -7.81 -0.97 -4.15
CA ALA A 312 -6.90 -2.03 -4.61
C ALA A 312 -6.94 -3.29 -3.73
N SER A 313 -7.06 -3.11 -2.41
CA SER A 313 -7.22 -4.22 -1.47
C SER A 313 -8.52 -4.96 -1.71
N HIS A 314 -9.63 -4.23 -1.90
CA HIS A 314 -10.92 -4.84 -2.16
C HIS A 314 -10.94 -5.59 -3.49
N LEU A 315 -10.39 -4.99 -4.56
CA LEU A 315 -10.24 -5.64 -5.86
C LEU A 315 -9.48 -6.95 -5.74
N LEU A 316 -8.35 -6.96 -5.02
CA LEU A 316 -7.54 -8.17 -4.82
C LEU A 316 -8.36 -9.32 -4.22
N PHE A 317 -9.13 -9.06 -3.16
CA PHE A 317 -9.93 -10.11 -2.51
C PHE A 317 -11.13 -10.55 -3.35
N LEU A 318 -11.77 -9.64 -4.09
CA LEU A 318 -12.80 -9.99 -5.06
C LEU A 318 -12.21 -10.87 -6.17
N THR A 319 -11.01 -10.55 -6.66
CA THR A 319 -10.31 -11.36 -7.65
C THR A 319 -9.95 -12.73 -7.10
N ILE A 320 -9.38 -12.83 -5.88
CA ILE A 320 -9.10 -14.13 -5.23
C ILE A 320 -10.38 -14.98 -5.16
N THR A 321 -11.49 -14.38 -4.74
CA THR A 321 -12.79 -15.06 -4.65
C THR A 321 -13.30 -15.50 -6.03
N ARG A 322 -13.20 -14.64 -7.04
CA ARG A 322 -13.62 -14.94 -8.43
C ARG A 322 -12.78 -16.04 -9.05
N ILE A 323 -11.48 -16.02 -8.87
CA ILE A 323 -10.53 -17.02 -9.38
C ILE A 323 -10.72 -18.35 -8.65
N SER A 324 -10.87 -18.34 -7.32
CA SER A 324 -11.11 -19.55 -6.53
C SER A 324 -12.39 -20.28 -6.97
N LYS A 325 -13.46 -19.53 -7.28
CA LYS A 325 -14.70 -20.10 -7.85
C LYS A 325 -14.51 -20.64 -9.27
N GLN A 326 -13.70 -19.97 -10.09
CA GLN A 326 -13.47 -20.36 -11.48
C GLN A 326 -12.54 -21.57 -11.62
N TYR A 327 -11.53 -21.66 -10.75
CA TYR A 327 -10.50 -22.69 -10.76
C TYR A 327 -10.33 -23.29 -9.35
N PRO A 328 -11.13 -24.30 -8.98
CA PRO A 328 -11.07 -24.93 -7.66
C PRO A 328 -9.72 -25.62 -7.35
N SER A 329 -8.93 -25.94 -8.39
CA SER A 329 -7.58 -26.53 -8.28
C SER A 329 -6.53 -25.54 -7.76
N ILE A 330 -6.79 -24.24 -7.82
CA ILE A 330 -5.87 -23.20 -7.32
C ILE A 330 -5.92 -23.16 -5.80
N HIS A 331 -4.77 -23.42 -5.18
CA HIS A 331 -4.58 -23.37 -3.73
C HIS A 331 -3.56 -22.32 -3.31
N THR A 332 -2.76 -21.79 -4.25
CA THR A 332 -1.76 -20.75 -3.98
C THR A 332 -2.12 -19.46 -4.70
N PHE A 333 -2.41 -18.42 -3.91
CA PHE A 333 -2.56 -17.05 -4.41
C PHE A 333 -1.30 -16.28 -4.03
N ALA A 334 -0.56 -15.79 -5.01
CA ALA A 334 0.66 -15.06 -4.77
C ALA A 334 0.79 -13.87 -5.71
N THR A 335 1.69 -12.95 -5.39
CA THR A 335 2.03 -11.82 -6.27
C THR A 335 3.40 -12.05 -6.88
N LEU A 336 3.74 -11.30 -7.93
CA LEU A 336 5.12 -11.06 -8.32
C LEU A 336 5.31 -9.54 -8.34
N SER A 337 5.73 -8.99 -7.20
CA SER A 337 5.69 -7.55 -6.94
C SER A 337 7.08 -6.91 -7.05
N PRO A 338 7.18 -5.65 -7.52
CA PRO A 338 8.43 -4.89 -7.50
C PRO A 338 8.80 -4.45 -6.07
N VAL A 339 10.05 -4.03 -5.89
CA VAL A 339 10.54 -3.42 -4.63
C VAL A 339 11.01 -1.98 -4.91
N PRO A 340 10.09 -1.04 -5.21
CA PRO A 340 10.36 0.20 -5.93
C PRO A 340 11.38 1.14 -5.28
N THR A 341 11.58 1.02 -3.97
CA THR A 341 12.37 1.96 -3.16
C THR A 341 13.68 1.37 -2.63
N PHE A 342 13.99 0.11 -2.98
CA PHE A 342 15.14 -0.60 -2.43
C PHE A 342 16.48 -0.02 -2.85
N LYS A 343 16.67 0.32 -4.14
CA LYS A 343 17.93 0.94 -4.61
C LYS A 343 18.22 2.24 -3.87
N GLN A 344 17.19 3.10 -3.73
CA GLN A 344 17.31 4.37 -3.01
C GLN A 344 17.71 4.14 -1.54
N TRP A 345 17.06 3.18 -0.87
CA TRP A 345 17.41 2.80 0.49
C TRP A 345 18.86 2.27 0.57
N PHE A 346 19.26 1.37 -0.33
CA PHE A 346 20.61 0.80 -0.36
C PHE A 346 21.68 1.88 -0.55
N VAL A 347 21.46 2.81 -1.48
CA VAL A 347 22.35 3.95 -1.71
C VAL A 347 22.42 4.87 -0.48
N TYR A 348 21.28 5.14 0.16
CA TYR A 348 21.21 5.93 1.39
C TYR A 348 22.03 5.29 2.53
N GLN A 349 21.92 3.97 2.73
CA GLN A 349 22.70 3.25 3.74
C GLN A 349 24.23 3.35 3.53
N ILE A 350 24.68 3.48 2.28
CA ILE A 350 26.11 3.61 1.96
C ILE A 350 26.60 5.06 2.12
N THR A 351 25.76 6.05 1.80
CA THR A 351 26.16 7.47 1.67
C THR A 351 25.94 8.30 2.92
N MET A 352 24.77 8.19 3.55
CA MET A 352 24.31 9.09 4.62
C MET A 352 24.40 8.47 6.02
N ASN A 353 24.85 7.22 6.12
CA ASN A 353 25.00 6.50 7.38
C ASN A 353 26.49 6.24 7.70
N PRO A 354 27.33 7.28 7.96
CA PRO A 354 28.74 7.11 8.33
C PRO A 354 28.92 6.52 9.74
N ILE A 355 27.84 6.40 10.52
CA ILE A 355 27.88 5.83 11.88
C ILE A 355 27.93 4.31 11.77
N LYS A 356 29.18 3.82 11.70
CA LYS A 356 29.70 2.43 11.75
C LYS A 356 29.88 1.76 10.38
N GLN A 357 31.07 1.92 9.80
CA GLN A 357 31.64 0.98 8.81
C GLN A 357 31.43 -0.50 9.23
N ASN A 358 31.48 -0.79 10.53
CA ASN A 358 31.19 -2.13 11.09
C ASN A 358 29.79 -2.67 10.79
N HIS A 359 28.79 -1.82 10.53
CA HIS A 359 27.44 -2.26 10.17
C HIS A 359 27.34 -2.74 8.73
N GLN A 360 28.15 -2.19 7.83
CA GLN A 360 28.16 -2.58 6.42
C GLN A 360 28.94 -3.89 6.24
N LEU A 361 29.92 -4.17 7.10
CA LEU A 361 30.60 -5.47 7.15
C LEU A 361 29.61 -6.62 7.42
N SER A 362 28.56 -6.39 8.22
CA SER A 362 27.55 -7.41 8.51
C SER A 362 26.62 -7.73 7.32
N TRP A 363 26.80 -7.07 6.16
CA TRP A 363 26.06 -7.39 4.94
C TRP A 363 26.64 -8.63 4.25
N PHE A 364 27.93 -8.87 4.45
CA PHE A 364 28.67 -9.95 3.83
C PHE A 364 28.87 -11.09 4.82
N THR A 365 28.75 -12.35 4.36
CA THR A 365 29.22 -13.50 5.14
C THR A 365 30.75 -13.53 5.16
N ALA A 366 31.33 -14.38 6.01
CA ALA A 366 32.77 -14.64 5.98
C ALA A 366 33.22 -15.15 4.59
N GLU A 367 32.42 -16.03 3.97
CA GLU A 367 32.64 -16.55 2.61
C GLU A 367 32.62 -15.44 1.57
N ASN A 368 31.63 -14.54 1.62
CA ASN A 368 31.54 -13.40 0.70
C ASN A 368 32.77 -12.48 0.80
N LEU A 369 33.24 -12.22 2.02
CA LEU A 369 34.43 -11.39 2.25
C LEU A 369 35.70 -12.08 1.75
N GLN A 370 35.80 -13.40 1.88
CA GLN A 370 36.90 -14.18 1.34
C GLN A 370 36.93 -14.10 -0.19
N VAL A 371 35.81 -14.36 -0.86
CA VAL A 371 35.69 -14.24 -2.33
C VAL A 371 36.03 -12.83 -2.82
N LEU A 372 35.54 -11.80 -2.13
CA LEU A 372 35.86 -10.40 -2.44
C LEU A 372 37.36 -10.10 -2.39
N THR A 373 38.06 -10.67 -1.40
CA THR A 373 39.49 -10.43 -1.18
C THR A 373 40.34 -11.23 -2.17
N GLU A 374 40.06 -12.52 -2.33
CA GLU A 374 40.88 -13.45 -3.12
C GLU A 374 40.66 -13.31 -4.63
N VAL A 375 39.40 -13.15 -5.07
CA VAL A 375 39.05 -13.12 -6.50
C VAL A 375 39.04 -11.70 -7.04
N PHE A 376 38.45 -10.75 -6.30
CA PHE A 376 38.23 -9.39 -6.78
C PHE A 376 39.25 -8.37 -6.23
N GLY A 377 40.13 -8.77 -5.30
CA GLY A 377 41.15 -7.89 -4.71
C GLY A 377 40.56 -6.74 -3.89
N VAL A 378 39.34 -6.89 -3.36
CA VAL A 378 38.60 -5.82 -2.65
C VAL A 378 38.71 -6.01 -1.14
N ASN A 379 39.22 -5.00 -0.44
CA ASN A 379 39.21 -4.97 1.02
C ASN A 379 37.77 -4.91 1.55
N ALA A 380 37.47 -5.67 2.61
CA ALA A 380 36.21 -5.69 3.34
C ALA A 380 35.64 -4.29 3.65
N LEU A 381 36.47 -3.32 4.02
CA LEU A 381 36.01 -1.94 4.31
C LEU A 381 35.51 -1.18 3.06
N ALA A 382 35.98 -1.56 1.87
CA ALA A 382 35.57 -0.98 0.59
C ALA A 382 34.45 -1.78 -0.10
N ALA A 383 34.12 -2.98 0.41
CA ALA A 383 33.21 -3.93 -0.22
C ALA A 383 31.83 -3.33 -0.57
N SER A 384 31.21 -2.60 0.37
CA SER A 384 29.88 -2.01 0.16
C SER A 384 29.86 -0.97 -0.98
N LYS A 385 30.86 -0.08 -1.00
CA LYS A 385 31.02 0.95 -2.05
C LYS A 385 31.36 0.32 -3.40
N TRP A 386 32.22 -0.69 -3.41
CA TRP A 386 32.58 -1.42 -4.62
C TRP A 386 31.38 -2.17 -5.20
N LEU A 387 30.62 -2.90 -4.36
CA LEU A 387 29.42 -3.63 -4.77
C LEU A 387 28.43 -2.67 -5.44
N ARG A 388 28.15 -1.53 -4.80
CA ARG A 388 27.30 -0.48 -5.39
C ARG A 388 27.80 -0.05 -6.76
N LYS A 389 29.10 0.27 -6.89
CA LYS A 389 29.68 0.72 -8.17
C LYS A 389 29.51 -0.33 -9.27
N GLN A 390 29.73 -1.61 -8.97
CA GLN A 390 29.51 -2.68 -9.96
C GLN A 390 28.03 -2.79 -10.33
N LEU A 391 27.12 -2.79 -9.35
CA LEU A 391 25.68 -2.87 -9.60
C LEU A 391 25.14 -1.68 -10.42
N ASP A 392 25.60 -0.46 -10.12
CA ASP A 392 25.18 0.76 -10.83
C ASP A 392 25.70 0.80 -12.28
N THR A 393 26.93 0.35 -12.52
CA THR A 393 27.52 0.31 -13.88
C THR A 393 26.99 -0.85 -14.71
N ASN A 394 26.58 -1.94 -14.06
CA ASN A 394 26.02 -3.12 -14.70
C ASN A 394 26.98 -3.86 -15.67
N GLU A 395 28.22 -3.39 -15.78
CA GLU A 395 29.28 -3.90 -16.68
C GLU A 395 29.93 -5.18 -16.16
N TRP A 396 29.64 -5.59 -14.93
CA TRP A 396 30.18 -6.83 -14.36
C TRP A 396 29.76 -8.08 -15.16
N ARG A 397 28.65 -8.02 -15.89
CA ARG A 397 28.17 -9.14 -16.73
C ARG A 397 29.08 -9.48 -17.90
N SER A 398 29.93 -8.56 -18.35
CA SER A 398 30.87 -8.79 -19.45
C SER A 398 32.30 -9.05 -18.97
N LYS A 399 32.55 -9.03 -17.65
CA LYS A 399 33.88 -9.22 -17.06
C LYS A 399 34.17 -10.70 -16.78
N PRO A 400 35.46 -11.10 -16.71
CA PRO A 400 35.81 -12.41 -16.17
C PRO A 400 35.28 -12.53 -14.73
N HIS A 401 34.78 -13.71 -14.35
CA HIS A 401 34.12 -13.99 -13.06
C HIS A 401 32.72 -13.37 -12.88
N ALA A 402 31.99 -13.08 -13.95
CA ALA A 402 30.61 -12.60 -13.90
C ALA A 402 29.68 -13.52 -13.06
N GLU A 403 29.80 -14.84 -13.23
CA GLU A 403 29.00 -15.83 -12.49
C GLU A 403 29.25 -15.76 -10.98
N LEU A 404 30.51 -15.68 -10.56
CA LEU A 404 30.89 -15.54 -9.14
C LEU A 404 30.38 -14.21 -8.56
N PHE A 405 30.44 -13.12 -9.34
CA PHE A 405 29.84 -11.86 -8.92
C PHE A 405 28.33 -11.98 -8.79
N GLU A 406 27.67 -12.68 -9.72
CA GLU A 406 26.22 -12.87 -9.69
C GLU A 406 25.78 -13.62 -8.43
N GLU A 407 26.46 -14.68 -8.05
CA GLU A 407 26.20 -15.44 -6.83
C GLU A 407 26.40 -14.58 -5.57
N LEU A 408 27.53 -13.84 -5.51
CA LEU A 408 27.81 -12.89 -4.44
C LEU A 408 26.71 -11.82 -4.34
N ALA A 409 26.34 -11.22 -5.47
CA ALA A 409 25.31 -10.19 -5.54
C ALA A 409 23.95 -10.74 -5.12
N LYS A 410 23.58 -11.93 -5.59
CA LYS A 410 22.34 -12.62 -5.22
C LYS A 410 22.26 -12.85 -3.72
N ASP A 411 23.31 -13.40 -3.10
CA ASP A 411 23.33 -13.65 -1.66
C ASP A 411 23.20 -12.36 -0.84
N VAL A 412 24.03 -11.36 -1.15
CA VAL A 412 24.05 -10.08 -0.41
C VAL A 412 22.73 -9.32 -0.61
N LEU A 413 22.26 -9.19 -1.85
CA LEU A 413 21.06 -8.40 -2.16
C LEU A 413 19.78 -9.04 -1.63
N THR A 414 19.65 -10.37 -1.71
CA THR A 414 18.46 -11.05 -1.16
C THR A 414 18.41 -10.92 0.36
N ARG A 415 19.54 -11.06 1.07
CA ARG A 415 19.60 -10.85 2.52
C ARG A 415 19.29 -9.41 2.92
N LEU A 416 19.82 -8.43 2.19
CA LEU A 416 19.55 -7.01 2.43
C LEU A 416 18.10 -6.66 2.16
N ALA A 417 17.55 -7.13 1.04
CA ALA A 417 16.15 -6.91 0.69
C ALA A 417 15.21 -7.58 1.70
N LEU A 418 15.54 -8.78 2.19
CA LEU A 418 14.74 -9.43 3.23
C LEU A 418 14.73 -8.61 4.51
N ASN A 419 15.90 -8.11 4.94
CA ASN A 419 15.97 -7.23 6.11
C ASN A 419 15.20 -5.91 5.90
N TYR A 420 15.31 -5.33 4.71
CA TYR A 420 14.59 -4.13 4.31
C TYR A 420 13.07 -4.31 4.44
N ILE A 421 12.53 -5.39 3.86
CA ILE A 421 11.10 -5.68 3.87
C ILE A 421 10.59 -6.05 5.27
N LEU A 422 11.35 -6.82 6.04
CA LEU A 422 10.89 -7.32 7.34
C LEU A 422 11.05 -6.30 8.47
N PHE A 423 12.11 -5.49 8.46
CA PHE A 423 12.54 -4.73 9.64
C PHE A 423 12.77 -3.24 9.43
N GLU A 424 12.86 -2.72 8.20
CA GLU A 424 12.98 -1.27 8.00
C GLU A 424 11.62 -0.59 8.10
N ARG A 425 11.59 0.56 8.78
CA ARG A 425 10.36 1.27 9.13
C ARG A 425 10.47 2.75 8.80
N GLU A 426 9.34 3.36 8.42
CA GLU A 426 9.25 4.81 8.24
C GLU A 426 9.50 5.51 9.59
N PRO A 427 10.21 6.65 9.61
CA PRO A 427 10.34 7.46 10.82
C PRO A 427 8.97 8.02 11.24
N ILE A 428 8.69 8.02 12.54
CA ILE A 428 7.46 8.62 13.09
C ILE A 428 7.49 10.14 12.83
N PRO A 429 6.43 10.73 12.24
CA PRO A 429 6.31 12.19 12.17
C PRO A 429 6.29 12.80 13.57
N VAL A 430 7.15 13.80 13.81
CA VAL A 430 7.20 14.53 15.08
C VAL A 430 5.85 15.19 15.35
N GLY A 431 5.16 14.82 16.44
CA GLY A 431 3.89 15.41 16.87
C GLY A 431 2.68 14.45 16.95
N GLU A 432 2.82 13.18 16.55
CA GLU A 432 1.84 12.12 16.81
C GLU A 432 2.32 11.20 17.95
N ASP A 433 2.55 11.78 19.13
CA ASP A 433 2.74 11.04 20.37
C ASP A 433 1.35 10.89 21.02
N ASP A 434 0.68 9.73 20.87
CA ASP A 434 -0.26 9.16 21.87
C ASP A 434 -1.01 7.91 21.33
N GLY A 435 -0.26 6.85 20.99
CA GLY A 435 -0.83 5.52 20.75
C GLY A 435 0.24 4.45 20.51
N PRO A 436 -0.09 3.15 20.57
CA PRO A 436 0.82 2.09 20.13
C PRO A 436 1.09 2.28 18.64
N SER A 437 2.16 2.99 18.31
CA SER A 437 2.47 3.43 16.96
C SER A 437 2.88 2.21 16.13
N SER A 438 1.95 1.71 15.33
CA SER A 438 2.26 0.76 14.28
C SER A 438 3.16 1.45 13.26
N HIS A 439 4.44 1.09 13.27
CA HIS A 439 5.41 1.61 12.32
C HIS A 439 5.17 0.92 10.97
N ARG A 440 4.97 1.73 9.93
CA ARG A 440 4.84 1.23 8.55
C ARG A 440 6.19 0.82 8.01
N ILE A 441 6.20 -0.23 7.19
CA ILE A 441 7.37 -0.58 6.38
C ILE A 441 7.64 0.52 5.36
N VAL A 442 8.92 0.81 5.14
CA VAL A 442 9.39 1.86 4.22
C VAL A 442 8.95 1.59 2.78
N ASP A 443 9.00 0.33 2.35
CA ASP A 443 8.58 -0.03 1.01
C ASP A 443 7.04 0.05 0.86
N PRO A 444 6.53 0.87 -0.06
CA PRO A 444 5.08 1.10 -0.19
C PRO A 444 4.33 -0.15 -0.69
N VAL A 445 4.97 -1.00 -1.50
CA VAL A 445 4.36 -2.21 -2.06
C VAL A 445 4.32 -3.30 -1.00
N ALA A 446 5.39 -3.46 -0.23
CA ALA A 446 5.40 -4.32 0.93
C ALA A 446 4.34 -3.92 1.95
N ASN A 447 4.27 -2.64 2.28
CA ASN A 447 3.27 -2.11 3.20
C ASN A 447 1.86 -2.41 2.69
N PHE A 448 1.57 -2.24 1.39
CA PHE A 448 0.28 -2.60 0.80
C PHE A 448 -0.04 -4.10 0.99
N HIS A 449 0.84 -5.02 0.60
CA HIS A 449 0.54 -6.45 0.67
C HIS A 449 0.44 -6.96 2.11
N LEU A 450 1.29 -6.47 3.02
CA LEU A 450 1.31 -6.88 4.42
C LEU A 450 0.12 -6.31 5.22
N GLN A 451 -0.33 -5.09 4.91
CA GLN A 451 -1.62 -4.59 5.43
C GLN A 451 -2.80 -5.45 4.97
N ASN A 452 -2.70 -6.07 3.80
CA ASN A 452 -3.70 -7.00 3.28
C ASN A 452 -3.50 -8.45 3.79
N GLY A 453 -2.60 -8.69 4.74
CA GLY A 453 -2.41 -10.03 5.33
C GLY A 453 -1.67 -11.02 4.45
N ALA A 454 -0.86 -10.53 3.52
CA ALA A 454 0.08 -11.40 2.83
C ALA A 454 1.24 -11.80 3.76
N GLN A 455 1.88 -12.93 3.45
CA GLN A 455 3.19 -13.28 3.97
C GLN A 455 4.27 -13.05 2.90
N VAL A 456 5.48 -12.74 3.35
CA VAL A 456 6.68 -12.71 2.48
C VAL A 456 7.00 -14.16 2.09
N GLU A 457 6.79 -14.52 0.83
CA GLU A 457 6.93 -15.91 0.37
C GLU A 457 8.33 -16.22 -0.15
N ARG A 458 8.83 -15.39 -1.08
CA ARG A 458 10.11 -15.62 -1.75
C ARG A 458 10.68 -14.30 -2.29
N LEU A 459 11.99 -14.14 -2.20
CA LEU A 459 12.72 -13.10 -2.94
C LEU A 459 13.26 -13.67 -4.25
N ASN A 460 13.09 -12.93 -5.33
CA ASN A 460 13.50 -13.32 -6.67
C ASN A 460 14.59 -12.38 -7.16
N PHE A 461 15.80 -12.90 -7.30
CA PHE A 461 16.92 -12.20 -7.91
C PHE A 461 16.86 -12.30 -9.43
N ALA A 462 17.35 -11.27 -10.13
CA ALA A 462 17.29 -11.15 -11.59
C ALA A 462 15.87 -11.39 -12.17
N ALA A 463 14.85 -10.93 -11.43
CA ALA A 463 13.46 -11.16 -11.75
C ALA A 463 12.92 -10.15 -12.78
N ASP A 464 13.34 -8.88 -12.69
CA ASP A 464 12.99 -7.81 -13.63
C ASP A 464 14.27 -7.06 -14.06
N LEU A 465 14.82 -7.45 -15.21
CA LEU A 465 16.02 -6.81 -15.78
C LEU A 465 15.68 -5.63 -16.70
N SER A 466 14.43 -5.16 -16.73
CA SER A 466 14.09 -3.93 -17.43
C SER A 466 14.87 -2.74 -16.82
N PRO A 467 15.08 -1.64 -17.60
CA PRO A 467 15.72 -0.44 -17.06
C PRO A 467 15.06 0.07 -15.78
N ARG A 468 13.74 -0.07 -15.69
CA ARG A 468 12.96 0.29 -14.50
C ARG A 468 13.23 -0.65 -13.32
N GLY A 469 13.21 -1.97 -13.53
CA GLY A 469 13.49 -2.95 -12.47
C GLY A 469 14.90 -2.79 -11.89
N LEU A 470 15.89 -2.53 -12.75
CA LEU A 470 17.27 -2.24 -12.33
C LEU A 470 17.36 -0.93 -11.52
N GLU A 471 16.67 0.13 -11.96
CA GLU A 471 16.68 1.42 -11.26
C GLU A 471 15.91 1.40 -9.93
N GLN A 472 14.91 0.54 -9.80
CA GLN A 472 14.12 0.43 -8.57
C GLN A 472 14.78 -0.44 -7.50
N SER A 473 15.32 -1.60 -7.90
CA SER A 473 15.71 -2.65 -6.95
C SER A 473 16.86 -3.55 -7.43
N TYR A 474 17.65 -3.12 -8.42
CA TYR A 474 18.65 -3.97 -9.08
C TYR A 474 18.06 -5.27 -9.65
N GLY A 475 16.79 -5.22 -10.08
CA GLY A 475 16.07 -6.35 -10.65
C GLY A 475 15.54 -7.36 -9.64
N LEU A 476 15.52 -7.03 -8.35
CA LEU A 476 14.84 -7.83 -7.33
C LEU A 476 13.31 -7.66 -7.45
N MET A 477 12.60 -8.78 -7.37
CA MET A 477 11.16 -8.81 -7.12
C MET A 477 10.85 -9.73 -5.94
N ILE A 478 9.62 -9.69 -5.46
CA ILE A 478 9.18 -10.45 -4.29
C ILE A 478 7.84 -11.11 -4.56
N ASN A 479 7.68 -12.36 -4.11
CA ASN A 479 6.39 -12.99 -4.03
C ASN A 479 5.78 -12.75 -2.65
N TYR A 480 4.56 -12.18 -2.62
CA TYR A 480 3.72 -12.14 -1.43
C TYR A 480 2.62 -13.19 -1.56
N LYS A 481 2.47 -14.09 -0.58
CA LYS A 481 1.46 -15.15 -0.62
C LYS A 481 0.27 -14.81 0.26
N TYR A 482 -0.93 -15.03 -0.28
CA TYR A 482 -2.20 -14.86 0.41
C TYR A 482 -2.77 -16.23 0.78
N THR A 483 -2.83 -16.49 2.08
CA THR A 483 -3.44 -17.71 2.64
C THR A 483 -4.78 -17.34 3.28
N ILE A 484 -5.89 -17.77 2.67
CA ILE A 484 -7.26 -17.40 3.09
C ILE A 484 -7.50 -17.69 4.59
N LYS A 485 -6.95 -18.80 5.11
CA LYS A 485 -7.12 -19.20 6.53
C LYS A 485 -6.41 -18.29 7.53
N SER A 486 -5.38 -17.55 7.11
CA SER A 486 -4.54 -16.75 8.01
C SER A 486 -4.47 -15.26 7.65
N VAL A 487 -5.17 -14.83 6.60
CA VAL A 487 -5.09 -13.47 6.08
C VAL A 487 -5.55 -12.42 7.10
N ASP A 488 -6.61 -12.69 7.85
CA ASP A 488 -7.09 -11.77 8.89
C ASP A 488 -6.10 -11.67 10.05
N VAL A 489 -5.57 -12.81 10.49
CA VAL A 489 -4.60 -12.89 11.59
C VAL A 489 -3.33 -12.12 11.23
N THR A 490 -2.80 -12.33 10.03
CA THR A 490 -1.57 -11.66 9.55
C THR A 490 -1.81 -10.18 9.29
N SER A 491 -2.96 -9.80 8.70
CA SER A 491 -3.35 -8.39 8.50
C SER A 491 -3.44 -7.65 9.84
N MET A 492 -4.13 -8.21 10.83
CA MET A 492 -4.25 -7.61 12.16
C MET A 492 -2.90 -7.54 12.88
N SER A 493 -2.07 -8.59 12.77
CA SER A 493 -0.73 -8.64 13.36
C SER A 493 0.17 -7.51 12.82
N TYR A 494 0.13 -7.28 11.50
CA TYR A 494 0.87 -6.16 10.89
C TYR A 494 0.30 -4.80 11.31
N LYS A 495 -1.01 -4.60 11.16
CA LYS A 495 -1.65 -3.30 11.45
C LYS A 495 -1.50 -2.86 12.90
N ARG A 496 -1.59 -3.79 13.87
CA ARG A 496 -1.51 -3.46 15.30
C ARG A 496 -0.08 -3.46 15.84
N ASN A 497 0.74 -4.43 15.42
CA ASN A 497 2.01 -4.72 16.10
C ASN A 497 3.24 -4.55 15.21
N SER A 498 3.07 -4.15 13.95
CA SER A 498 4.12 -4.04 12.92
C SER A 498 4.88 -5.35 12.69
N THR A 499 4.18 -6.47 12.92
CA THR A 499 4.70 -7.82 12.79
C THR A 499 4.47 -8.34 11.38
N VAL A 500 5.48 -8.93 10.76
CA VAL A 500 5.45 -9.43 9.38
C VAL A 500 5.50 -10.95 9.36
N ALA A 501 4.62 -11.60 8.61
CA ALA A 501 4.70 -13.05 8.38
C ALA A 501 5.65 -13.38 7.23
N LEU A 502 6.44 -14.44 7.37
CA LEU A 502 7.36 -14.91 6.34
C LEU A 502 7.29 -16.44 6.16
N SER A 503 7.61 -16.89 4.95
CA SER A 503 7.72 -18.31 4.63
C SER A 503 8.91 -18.95 5.34
N PRO A 504 8.77 -20.19 5.86
CA PRO A 504 9.87 -20.94 6.43
C PRO A 504 11.09 -21.08 5.50
N CYS A 505 10.92 -21.08 4.17
CA CYS A 505 12.05 -21.20 3.24
C CYS A 505 13.03 -20.02 3.31
N LEU A 506 12.62 -18.88 3.88
CA LEU A 506 13.46 -17.68 4.04
C LEU A 506 14.26 -17.69 5.35
N LEU A 507 14.03 -18.66 6.24
CA LEU A 507 14.71 -18.75 7.53
C LEU A 507 16.22 -18.89 7.38
N SER A 508 16.69 -19.67 6.40
CA SER A 508 18.13 -19.88 6.16
C SER A 508 18.87 -18.60 5.77
N ILE A 509 18.17 -17.61 5.20
CA ILE A 509 18.75 -16.31 4.82
C ILE A 509 19.01 -15.45 6.08
N LEU A 510 18.12 -15.52 7.08
CA LEU A 510 18.19 -14.72 8.31
C LEU A 510 18.89 -15.44 9.46
N TRP A 511 18.89 -16.77 9.41
CA TRP A 511 19.41 -17.66 10.43
C TRP A 511 20.12 -18.84 9.75
N PRO A 512 21.38 -18.64 9.31
CA PRO A 512 22.12 -19.66 8.56
C PRO A 512 22.59 -20.84 9.41
N GLN A 513 22.62 -20.68 10.74
CA GLN A 513 23.02 -21.75 11.66
C GLN A 513 21.91 -22.81 11.79
N PRO A 514 22.24 -24.11 11.86
CA PRO A 514 21.22 -25.15 12.03
C PRO A 514 20.44 -24.93 13.33
N ASN A 515 19.12 -25.11 13.26
CA ASN A 515 18.24 -24.97 14.42
C ASN A 515 17.12 -26.02 14.35
N PRO A 516 16.97 -26.87 15.39
CA PRO A 516 16.03 -27.99 15.35
C PRO A 516 14.57 -27.54 15.23
N ILE A 517 14.21 -26.36 15.73
CA ILE A 517 12.85 -25.82 15.60
C ILE A 517 12.60 -25.41 14.14
N PHE A 518 13.55 -24.73 13.51
CA PHE A 518 13.41 -24.32 12.12
C PHE A 518 13.42 -25.51 11.16
N GLU A 519 14.24 -26.52 11.42
CA GLU A 519 14.23 -27.78 10.67
C GLU A 519 12.87 -28.50 10.80
N ALA A 520 12.30 -28.55 12.01
CA ALA A 520 10.98 -29.12 12.23
C ALA A 520 9.88 -28.35 11.49
N ILE A 521 9.95 -27.01 11.45
CA ILE A 521 9.00 -26.16 10.71
C ILE A 521 9.12 -26.36 9.19
N GLN A 522 10.33 -26.58 8.67
CA GLN A 522 10.60 -26.77 7.26
C GLN A 522 10.33 -28.20 6.77
N ALA A 523 10.02 -29.14 7.67
CA ALA A 523 9.79 -30.53 7.31
C ALA A 523 8.59 -30.69 6.34
N PRO A 524 8.64 -31.61 5.36
CA PRO A 524 7.60 -31.74 4.32
C PRO A 524 6.18 -32.01 4.85
N LYS A 525 6.06 -32.61 6.04
CA LYS A 525 4.78 -32.92 6.70
C LYS A 525 4.43 -31.96 7.84
N ALA A 526 5.18 -30.86 7.98
CA ALA A 526 4.93 -29.90 9.04
C ALA A 526 3.57 -29.20 8.82
N PRO A 527 2.83 -28.92 9.91
CA PRO A 527 1.66 -28.06 9.83
C PRO A 527 2.06 -26.65 9.35
N PRO A 528 1.12 -25.86 8.80
CA PRO A 528 1.40 -24.51 8.36
C PRO A 528 1.69 -23.60 9.56
N ILE A 529 2.97 -23.46 9.90
CA ILE A 529 3.45 -22.63 11.00
C ILE A 529 3.73 -21.21 10.50
N LEU A 530 3.15 -20.22 11.18
CA LEU A 530 3.46 -18.82 10.93
C LEU A 530 4.72 -18.41 11.68
N VAL A 531 5.80 -18.20 10.94
CA VAL A 531 6.96 -17.48 11.45
C VAL A 531 6.68 -15.99 11.31
N LEU A 532 6.93 -15.24 12.39
CA LEU A 532 6.68 -13.82 12.47
C LEU A 532 7.99 -13.06 12.70
N ALA A 533 8.13 -11.90 12.09
CA ALA A 533 9.27 -11.00 12.23
C ALA A 533 8.82 -9.66 12.83
N LYS A 534 9.59 -9.15 13.78
CA LYS A 534 9.38 -7.82 14.37
C LYS A 534 10.69 -7.13 14.67
N GLN A 535 10.71 -5.82 14.46
CA GLN A 535 11.76 -4.94 14.92
C GLN A 535 11.41 -4.42 16.32
N PHE A 536 12.37 -4.45 17.23
CA PHE A 536 12.28 -3.81 18.54
C PHE A 536 13.26 -2.62 18.60
N ALA A 537 12.78 -1.47 19.05
CA ALA A 537 13.60 -0.29 19.32
C ALA A 537 14.42 -0.48 20.60
N LYS A 538 15.48 0.31 20.75
CA LYS A 538 16.27 0.33 21.99
C LYS A 538 15.36 0.73 23.15
N GLY A 539 15.34 -0.08 24.20
CA GLY A 539 14.50 0.14 25.38
C GLY A 539 13.20 -0.68 25.38
N ASP A 540 12.78 -1.24 24.26
CA ASP A 540 11.57 -2.06 24.18
C ASP A 540 11.68 -3.32 25.04
N VAL A 541 10.58 -3.68 25.70
CA VAL A 541 10.46 -4.92 26.47
C VAL A 541 9.89 -6.01 25.55
N ILE A 542 10.64 -7.10 25.38
CA ILE A 542 10.25 -8.24 24.53
C ILE A 542 9.48 -9.27 25.37
N LEU A 543 10.00 -9.59 26.55
CA LEU A 543 9.39 -10.48 27.53
C LEU A 543 9.34 -9.81 28.90
N THR A 544 8.26 -10.03 29.64
CA THR A 544 8.06 -9.47 30.98
C THR A 544 7.97 -10.60 31.99
N ARG A 545 8.77 -10.53 33.06
CA ARG A 545 8.74 -11.49 34.17
C ARG A 545 7.32 -11.67 34.72
N GLY A 546 6.96 -12.92 35.02
CA GLY A 546 5.68 -13.29 35.62
C GLY A 546 4.50 -13.38 34.63
N ARG A 547 4.69 -12.98 33.36
CA ARG A 547 3.68 -13.20 32.32
C ARG A 547 3.82 -14.57 31.69
N ASN A 548 2.73 -15.11 31.16
CA ASN A 548 2.78 -16.34 30.38
C ASN A 548 3.56 -16.10 29.07
N PRO A 549 4.47 -17.01 28.69
CA PRO A 549 5.21 -16.88 27.44
C PRO A 549 4.27 -17.11 26.27
N HIS A 550 4.27 -16.17 25.32
CA HIS A 550 3.35 -16.22 24.18
C HIS A 550 4.02 -16.63 22.86
N ALA A 551 5.36 -16.67 22.83
CA ALA A 551 6.14 -17.06 21.67
C ALA A 551 7.57 -17.48 22.06
N ILE A 552 8.21 -18.25 21.19
CA ILE A 552 9.66 -18.48 21.18
C ILE A 552 10.30 -17.43 20.29
N TYR A 553 11.39 -16.82 20.74
CA TYR A 553 12.07 -15.73 20.05
C TYR A 553 13.47 -16.11 19.61
N PHE A 554 13.86 -15.61 18.44
CA PHE A 554 15.14 -15.83 17.79
C PHE A 554 15.75 -14.48 17.44
N LEU A 555 16.88 -14.13 18.04
CA LEU A 555 17.54 -12.84 17.87
C LEU A 555 18.43 -12.85 16.62
N CYS A 556 17.92 -12.38 15.49
CA CYS A 556 18.65 -12.31 14.22
C CYS A 556 19.67 -11.16 14.17
N LYS A 557 19.45 -10.08 14.92
CA LYS A 557 20.35 -8.92 14.98
C LYS A 557 20.12 -8.13 16.25
N GLY A 558 21.18 -7.53 16.77
CA GLY A 558 21.12 -6.66 17.94
C GLY A 558 21.45 -7.41 19.23
N ARG A 559 21.16 -6.76 20.35
CA ARG A 559 21.52 -7.22 21.71
C ARG A 559 20.36 -6.99 22.66
N VAL A 560 20.11 -7.96 23.51
CA VAL A 560 19.07 -7.88 24.54
C VAL A 560 19.67 -8.15 25.92
N GLN A 561 19.13 -7.49 26.94
CA GLN A 561 19.49 -7.68 28.34
C GLN A 561 18.44 -8.55 29.01
N VAL A 562 18.90 -9.56 29.73
CA VAL A 562 18.11 -10.40 30.61
C VAL A 562 18.28 -9.87 32.03
N ALA A 563 17.18 -9.46 32.66
CA ALA A 563 17.14 -8.97 34.03
C ALA A 563 17.27 -10.11 35.06
N SER A 564 18.32 -10.93 34.93
CA SER A 564 18.76 -11.93 35.90
C SER A 564 19.72 -11.33 36.93
N ALA A 565 20.04 -12.09 37.98
CA ALA A 565 21.10 -11.75 38.93
C ALA A 565 22.19 -12.84 38.86
N PRO A 566 23.38 -12.58 38.28
CA PRO A 566 23.81 -11.33 37.63
C PRO A 566 23.10 -11.06 36.30
N MET A 567 23.10 -9.80 35.84
CA MET A 567 22.49 -9.43 34.55
C MET A 567 23.27 -10.07 33.40
N CYS A 568 22.55 -10.70 32.47
CA CYS A 568 23.13 -11.34 31.29
C CYS A 568 22.77 -10.57 30.02
N THR A 569 23.69 -10.49 29.05
CA THR A 569 23.42 -9.94 27.72
C THR A 569 23.42 -11.07 26.71
N LEU A 570 22.36 -11.16 25.91
CA LEU A 570 22.25 -12.10 24.80
C LEU A 570 22.56 -11.38 23.49
N GLU A 571 23.43 -11.99 22.70
CA GLU A 571 23.91 -11.51 21.40
C GLU A 571 23.13 -12.18 20.25
N GLN A 572 23.37 -11.72 19.02
CA GLN A 572 22.83 -12.35 17.80
C GLN A 572 23.06 -13.87 17.78
N GLY A 573 22.06 -14.63 17.34
CA GLY A 573 22.08 -16.10 17.36
C GLY A 573 21.50 -16.71 18.65
N SER A 574 21.13 -15.88 19.63
CA SER A 574 20.47 -16.35 20.85
C SER A 574 18.98 -16.64 20.64
N MET A 575 18.46 -17.65 21.35
CA MET A 575 17.04 -18.00 21.41
C MET A 575 16.54 -17.90 22.87
N PHE A 576 15.31 -17.43 23.07
CA PHE A 576 14.71 -17.31 24.42
C PHE A 576 13.19 -17.53 24.41
N GLY A 577 12.64 -17.91 25.57
CA GLY A 577 11.21 -18.26 25.76
C GLY A 577 10.84 -19.71 25.46
N HIS A 578 11.80 -20.52 24.97
CA HIS A 578 11.56 -21.93 24.63
C HIS A 578 11.25 -22.79 25.85
N GLN A 579 12.08 -22.70 26.90
CA GLN A 579 11.93 -23.51 28.11
C GLN A 579 10.63 -23.21 28.83
N GLU A 580 10.24 -21.94 28.93
CA GLU A 580 9.01 -21.53 29.59
C GLU A 580 7.76 -22.04 28.86
N ILE A 581 7.78 -22.08 27.53
CA ILE A 581 6.70 -22.69 26.74
C ILE A 581 6.64 -24.20 26.96
N GLN A 582 7.78 -24.88 26.97
CA GLN A 582 7.86 -26.32 27.10
C GLN A 582 7.39 -26.80 28.48
N ASN A 583 7.78 -26.07 29.53
CA ASN A 583 7.43 -26.37 30.92
C ASN A 583 6.08 -25.78 31.35
N ARG A 584 5.44 -24.94 30.51
CA ARG A 584 4.23 -24.17 30.83
C ARG A 584 4.40 -23.29 32.06
N GLU A 585 5.58 -22.69 32.20
CA GLU A 585 5.93 -21.79 33.30
C GLU A 585 5.80 -20.32 32.88
N PRO A 586 5.56 -19.39 33.83
CA PRO A 586 5.66 -17.97 33.54
C PRO A 586 7.10 -17.58 33.21
N VAL A 587 7.25 -16.51 32.42
CA VAL A 587 8.54 -15.93 32.05
C VAL A 587 9.36 -15.62 33.31
N ARG A 588 10.57 -16.18 33.39
CA ARG A 588 11.43 -16.07 34.58
C ARG A 588 12.09 -14.69 34.71
N TYR A 589 12.45 -14.08 33.58
CA TYR A 589 13.19 -12.81 33.53
C TYR A 589 12.59 -11.84 32.52
N THR A 590 12.63 -10.55 32.85
CA THR A 590 12.30 -9.49 31.88
C THR A 590 13.45 -9.36 30.88
N ILE A 591 13.12 -9.35 29.58
CA ILE A 591 14.08 -9.18 28.49
C ILE A 591 13.83 -7.86 27.78
N ARG A 592 14.86 -7.01 27.72
CA ARG A 592 14.79 -5.67 27.11
C ARG A 592 15.82 -5.49 26.00
N ALA A 593 15.44 -4.85 24.90
CA ALA A 593 16.35 -4.54 23.81
C ALA A 593 17.36 -3.44 24.20
N LEU A 594 18.66 -3.74 24.13
CA LEU A 594 19.76 -2.78 24.37
C LEU A 594 20.11 -1.96 23.12
N SER A 595 19.68 -2.43 21.96
CA SER A 595 19.90 -1.83 20.65
C SER A 595 18.71 -2.12 19.76
N ARG A 596 18.72 -1.62 18.51
CA ARG A 596 17.72 -2.02 17.51
C ARG A 596 17.86 -3.52 17.25
N CYS A 597 16.82 -4.28 17.57
CA CYS A 597 16.83 -5.74 17.46
C CYS A 597 15.92 -6.21 16.33
N HIS A 598 16.40 -7.15 15.52
CA HIS A 598 15.59 -7.86 14.53
C HIS A 598 15.30 -9.24 15.11
N VAL A 599 14.03 -9.55 15.32
CA VAL A 599 13.63 -10.74 16.06
C VAL A 599 12.61 -11.52 15.23
N LEU A 600 12.89 -12.81 15.04
CA LEU A 600 11.89 -13.76 14.57
C LEU A 600 11.23 -14.41 15.77
N PHE A 601 9.97 -14.80 15.64
CA PHE A 601 9.27 -15.53 16.68
C PHE A 601 8.20 -16.45 16.14
N VAL A 602 7.96 -17.53 16.87
CA VAL A 602 6.91 -18.51 16.59
C VAL A 602 5.99 -18.55 17.80
N ARG A 603 4.69 -18.34 17.57
CA ARG A 603 3.72 -18.24 18.67
C ARG A 603 3.58 -19.57 19.39
N GLN A 604 3.24 -19.52 20.68
CA GLN A 604 3.01 -20.71 21.49
C GLN A 604 1.98 -21.65 20.85
N ALA A 605 0.86 -21.12 20.34
CA ALA A 605 -0.17 -21.93 19.67
C ALA A 605 0.38 -22.70 18.45
N ASP A 606 1.22 -22.06 17.65
CA ASP A 606 1.83 -22.67 16.47
C ASP A 606 2.88 -23.72 16.89
N MET A 607 3.64 -23.48 17.96
CA MET A 607 4.57 -24.47 18.53
C MET A 607 3.86 -25.72 19.07
N MET A 608 2.69 -25.56 19.71
CA MET A 608 1.90 -26.69 20.18
C MET A 608 1.40 -27.56 19.02
N LEU A 609 0.98 -26.94 17.91
CA LEU A 609 0.61 -27.66 16.69
C LEU A 609 1.79 -28.46 16.11
N LEU A 610 2.98 -27.85 16.09
CA LEU A 610 4.20 -28.51 15.64
C LEU A 610 4.51 -29.75 16.50
N GLN A 611 4.44 -29.63 17.83
CA GLN A 611 4.68 -30.74 18.76
C GLN A 611 3.68 -31.89 18.58
N GLN A 612 2.38 -31.58 18.44
CA GLN A 612 1.34 -32.58 18.20
C GLN A 612 1.60 -33.35 16.88
N SER A 613 1.98 -32.64 15.82
CA SER A 613 2.29 -33.26 14.53
C SER A 613 3.49 -34.21 14.61
N THR A 614 4.54 -33.83 15.34
CA THR A 614 5.72 -34.66 15.54
C THR A 614 5.45 -35.89 16.40
N MET A 615 4.51 -35.82 17.37
CA MET A 615 4.08 -36.99 18.13
C MET A 615 3.27 -37.96 17.27
N ASN A 616 2.31 -37.45 16.49
CA ASN A 616 1.48 -38.27 15.60
C ASN A 616 2.28 -38.91 14.45
N ALA A 617 3.43 -38.35 14.07
CA ALA A 617 4.31 -38.93 13.05
C ALA A 617 5.26 -40.01 13.60
N ARG A 618 5.38 -40.14 14.93
CA ARG A 618 6.20 -41.16 15.62
C ARG A 618 5.37 -42.37 16.07
N LEU A 619 4.05 -42.23 16.11
CA LEU A 619 3.05 -43.30 16.26
C LEU A 619 2.69 -43.84 14.87
#